data_AF-A0A9P6LXN3-F1
#
_entry.id   AF-A0A9P6LXN3-F1
#
_cell.length_a   1.000
_cell.length_b   1.000
_cell.length_c   1.000
_cell.angle_alpha   90.00
_cell.angle_beta   90.00
_cell.angle_gamma   90.00
#
_symmetry.space_group_name_H-M   'P 1'
#
loop_
_entity.id
_entity.type
_entity.pdbx_description
1 polymer ?
#
loop_
_entity_poly.entity_id
_entity_poly.type
_entity_poly.pdbx_seq_one_letter_code
_entity_poly.pdbx_strand_id
1 'polypeptide(L)'
;MNGQNVGNFENFVVSGQVLITQGISSSGTQNDPNPFDVLITIGQPATNPIAGSIQYATNRYLYKFIYDNNAISLIDYAFVTSAGNSIGVTVDTRIAAANQLSNFNAGSGLTANVYIITSGGFSITLSGTALSGSINVGGSGYILGGSAS
;
A
#
# COMPACT_ATOMS: atom_id res chain seq x y z
N MET A 1 7.52 6.10 9.61
CA MET A 1 6.11 6.21 10.03
C MET A 1 5.86 5.16 11.10
N ASN A 2 5.15 5.49 12.18
CA ASN A 2 4.71 4.51 13.18
C ASN A 2 3.26 4.11 12.84
N GLY A 3 3.04 2.86 12.42
CA GLY A 3 1.68 2.33 12.23
C GLY A 3 1.07 1.92 13.57
N GLN A 4 -0.16 2.34 13.85
CA GLN A 4 -0.95 1.88 15.00
C GLN A 4 -2.25 1.25 14.51
N ASN A 5 -2.67 0.19 15.20
CA ASN A 5 -3.87 -0.57 14.87
C ASN A 5 -5.14 0.06 15.49
N VAL A 6 -6.20 0.25 14.69
CA VAL A 6 -7.59 0.38 15.16
C VAL A 6 -8.45 -0.66 14.40
N GLY A 7 -8.68 -1.84 14.99
CA GLY A 7 -9.61 -2.85 14.47
C GLY A 7 -9.03 -4.18 13.95
N ASN A 8 -7.70 -4.35 13.84
CA ASN A 8 -7.08 -5.64 13.50
C ASN A 8 -6.98 -6.58 14.71
N PHE A 9 -6.82 -7.87 14.44
CA PHE A 9 -6.71 -8.96 15.42
C PHE A 9 -5.53 -8.83 16.40
N GLU A 10 -4.44 -8.14 16.03
CA GLU A 10 -3.22 -8.00 16.83
C GLU A 10 -2.75 -6.53 16.89
N ASN A 11 -2.44 -6.01 18.07
CA ASN A 11 -1.87 -4.66 18.21
C ASN A 11 -0.39 -4.66 17.82
N PHE A 12 0.04 -3.65 17.07
CA PHE A 12 1.42 -3.52 16.63
C PHE A 12 1.89 -2.06 16.62
N VAL A 13 3.22 -1.89 16.72
CA VAL A 13 3.92 -0.65 16.39
C VAL A 13 5.10 -1.03 15.49
N VAL A 14 5.05 -0.57 14.24
CA VAL A 14 6.02 -0.91 13.21
C VAL A 14 6.57 0.34 12.54
N SER A 15 7.82 0.23 12.08
CA SER A 15 8.51 1.28 11.33
C SER A 15 8.70 0.84 9.89
N GLY A 16 8.60 1.81 8.99
CA GLY A 16 8.88 1.60 7.57
C GLY A 16 9.09 2.91 6.84
N GLN A 17 9.14 2.79 5.52
CA GLN A 17 9.48 3.85 4.59
C GLN A 17 8.25 4.26 3.78
N VAL A 18 8.21 5.54 3.45
CA VAL A 18 7.28 6.11 2.49
C VAL A 18 8.09 6.86 1.46
N LEU A 19 7.90 6.52 0.18
CA LEU A 19 8.40 7.28 -0.94
C LEU A 19 7.21 8.00 -1.58
N ILE A 20 7.32 9.31 -1.75
CA ILE A 20 6.38 10.13 -2.50
C ILE A 20 7.16 10.72 -3.67
N THR A 21 6.65 10.54 -4.88
CA THR A 21 7.25 11.08 -6.11
C THR A 21 6.22 11.86 -6.90
N GLN A 22 6.69 12.66 -7.85
CA GLN A 22 5.84 13.24 -8.88
C GLN A 22 5.06 12.12 -9.60
N GLY A 23 3.80 12.41 -9.91
CA GLY A 23 2.93 11.52 -10.67
C GLY A 23 3.60 10.92 -11.91
N ILE A 24 3.51 9.60 -12.02
CA ILE A 24 4.02 8.81 -13.14
C ILE A 24 2.92 8.76 -14.19
N SER A 25 3.24 9.17 -15.41
CA SER A 25 2.30 9.06 -16.53
C SER A 25 1.90 7.61 -16.74
N SER A 26 0.63 7.30 -16.52
CA SER A 26 0.09 5.96 -16.66
C SER A 26 -0.40 5.69 -18.07
N SER A 27 -0.32 4.42 -18.48
CA SER A 27 -0.84 3.95 -19.76
C SER A 27 -1.86 2.85 -19.52
N GLY A 28 -3.03 2.97 -20.17
CA GLY A 28 -4.07 1.94 -20.12
C GLY A 28 -4.95 1.95 -18.85
N THR A 29 -4.85 2.97 -18.00
CA THR A 29 -5.76 3.19 -16.86
C THR A 29 -6.82 4.24 -17.19
N GLN A 30 -8.02 4.12 -16.59
CA GLN A 30 -9.17 5.03 -16.83
C GLN A 30 -9.33 6.08 -15.72
N ASN A 31 -8.33 6.19 -14.88
CA ASN A 31 -8.28 7.03 -13.69
C ASN A 31 -7.20 8.07 -13.99
N ASP A 32 -7.62 9.33 -14.07
CA ASP A 32 -6.77 10.46 -14.46
C ASP A 32 -5.39 10.40 -13.79
N PRO A 33 -4.32 10.92 -14.43
CA PRO A 33 -2.97 10.83 -13.90
C PRO A 33 -2.90 11.31 -12.45
N ASN A 34 -2.35 10.47 -11.58
CA ASN A 34 -2.16 10.81 -10.18
C ASN A 34 -1.23 12.04 -10.07
N PRO A 35 -1.56 13.05 -9.24
CA PRO A 35 -0.67 14.20 -9.04
C PRO A 35 0.65 13.79 -8.36
N PHE A 36 0.59 12.73 -7.54
CA PHE A 36 1.73 12.12 -6.85
C PHE A 36 1.57 10.61 -6.86
N ASP A 37 2.69 9.91 -6.83
CA ASP A 37 2.72 8.47 -6.62
C ASP A 37 3.39 8.13 -5.30
N VAL A 38 2.82 7.13 -4.61
CA VAL A 38 3.21 6.75 -3.26
C VAL A 38 3.55 5.28 -3.20
N LEU A 39 4.70 4.98 -2.59
CA LEU A 39 5.09 3.65 -2.17
C LEU A 39 5.22 3.62 -0.65
N ILE A 40 4.52 2.69 -0.02
CA ILE A 40 4.64 2.37 1.41
C ILE A 40 5.31 1.02 1.53
N THR A 41 6.37 0.95 2.32
CA THR A 41 7.10 -0.28 2.61
C THR A 41 7.32 -0.42 4.11
N ILE A 42 6.58 -1.34 4.73
CA ILE A 42 6.68 -1.72 6.13
C ILE A 42 6.90 -3.23 6.19
N GLY A 43 8.08 -3.65 6.64
CA GLY A 43 8.43 -5.07 6.69
C GLY A 43 8.43 -5.75 5.30
N GLN A 44 8.27 -7.07 5.31
CA GLN A 44 8.26 -7.91 4.11
C GLN A 44 7.10 -8.92 4.19
N PRO A 45 5.85 -8.52 3.86
CA PRO A 45 4.70 -9.34 4.16
C PRO A 45 4.74 -10.75 3.54
N ALA A 46 5.36 -10.87 2.37
CA ALA A 46 5.48 -12.14 1.65
C ALA A 46 6.52 -13.13 2.21
N THR A 47 7.58 -12.64 2.85
CA THR A 47 8.72 -13.48 3.27
C THR A 47 8.95 -13.52 4.78
N ASN A 48 8.48 -12.51 5.51
CA ASN A 48 8.56 -12.42 6.97
C ASN A 48 7.29 -11.75 7.52
N PRO A 49 6.20 -12.51 7.65
CA PRO A 49 4.90 -11.96 8.01
C PRO A 49 4.84 -11.54 9.48
N ILE A 50 4.58 -10.25 9.69
CA ILE A 50 4.43 -9.58 10.98
C ILE A 50 3.18 -8.73 10.89
N ALA A 51 2.36 -8.70 11.94
CA ALA A 51 1.19 -7.84 12.00
C ALA A 51 1.56 -6.37 11.70
N GLY A 52 0.82 -5.75 10.77
CA GLY A 52 1.07 -4.37 10.35
C GLY A 52 2.13 -4.20 9.27
N SER A 53 2.74 -5.29 8.80
CA SER A 53 3.54 -5.24 7.57
C SER A 53 2.65 -4.89 6.38
N ILE A 54 3.14 -4.04 5.49
CA ILE A 54 2.44 -3.64 4.27
C ILE A 54 3.45 -3.22 3.21
N GLN A 55 3.21 -3.67 1.98
CA GLN A 55 3.86 -3.16 0.79
C GLN A 55 2.75 -2.71 -0.16
N TYR A 56 2.69 -1.42 -0.47
CA TYR A 56 1.66 -0.88 -1.34
C TYR A 56 2.24 0.21 -2.24
N ALA A 57 1.92 0.15 -3.53
CA ALA A 57 2.29 1.17 -4.49
C ALA A 57 1.05 1.65 -5.26
N THR A 58 0.89 2.96 -5.39
CA THR A 58 -0.18 3.57 -6.21
C THR A 58 0.02 3.28 -7.69
N ASN A 59 1.27 3.19 -8.16
CA ASN A 59 1.63 2.82 -9.51
C ASN A 59 2.59 1.61 -9.50
N ARG A 60 2.35 0.65 -10.40
CA ARG A 60 3.14 -0.59 -10.53
C ARG A 60 4.63 -0.35 -10.71
N TYR A 61 5.00 0.75 -11.37
CA TYR A 61 6.38 1.11 -11.65
C TYR A 61 7.22 1.26 -10.38
N LEU A 62 6.63 1.67 -9.25
CA LEU A 62 7.36 1.90 -8.01
C LEU A 62 7.95 0.61 -7.41
N TYR A 63 7.42 -0.56 -7.76
CA TYR A 63 7.94 -1.83 -7.26
C TYR A 63 9.38 -2.14 -7.72
N LYS A 64 9.89 -1.41 -8.72
CA LYS A 64 11.32 -1.46 -9.08
C LYS A 64 12.23 -1.09 -7.89
N PHE A 65 11.76 -0.24 -6.97
CA PHE A 65 12.50 0.17 -5.78
C PHE A 65 12.51 -0.90 -4.68
N ILE A 66 11.69 -1.95 -4.79
CA ILE A 66 11.64 -3.06 -3.83
C ILE A 66 12.29 -4.31 -4.41
N TYR A 67 12.00 -4.67 -5.67
CA TYR A 67 12.33 -5.97 -6.23
C TYR A 67 13.38 -5.94 -7.35
N ASP A 68 13.98 -4.79 -7.64
CA ASP A 68 14.98 -4.61 -8.70
C ASP A 68 14.56 -5.26 -10.05
N ASN A 69 13.25 -5.20 -10.33
CA ASN A 69 12.63 -5.92 -11.44
C ASN A 69 12.35 -4.96 -12.61
N ASN A 70 12.67 -5.40 -13.83
CA ASN A 70 12.34 -4.75 -15.10
C ASN A 70 10.85 -4.81 -15.46
N ALA A 71 9.97 -5.17 -14.53
CA ALA A 71 8.52 -5.16 -14.71
C ALA A 71 7.98 -3.72 -14.61
N ILE A 72 8.23 -2.95 -15.68
CA ILE A 72 8.01 -1.51 -15.86
C ILE A 72 6.57 -1.23 -16.33
N SER A 73 5.58 -1.86 -15.71
CA SER A 73 4.19 -1.49 -16.02
C SER A 73 3.88 -0.13 -15.39
N LEU A 74 3.25 0.76 -16.15
CA LEU A 74 2.84 2.11 -15.70
C LEU A 74 1.38 2.13 -15.24
N ILE A 75 0.85 1.00 -14.75
CA ILE A 75 -0.54 0.89 -14.31
C ILE A 75 -0.70 1.53 -12.92
N ASP A 76 -1.62 2.48 -12.82
CA ASP A 76 -2.15 3.01 -11.56
C ASP A 76 -3.17 2.04 -10.95
N TYR A 77 -3.00 1.67 -9.69
CA TYR A 77 -3.93 0.85 -8.91
C TYR A 77 -4.66 1.64 -7.82
N ALA A 78 -4.49 2.96 -7.83
CA ALA A 78 -5.09 3.87 -6.86
C ALA A 78 -5.45 5.20 -7.52
N PHE A 79 -6.41 5.89 -6.91
CA PHE A 79 -6.68 7.30 -7.10
C PHE A 79 -5.94 8.10 -6.03
N VAL A 80 -5.14 9.08 -6.46
CA VAL A 80 -4.42 9.96 -5.55
C VAL A 80 -4.95 11.38 -5.64
N THR A 81 -5.23 11.97 -4.48
CA THR A 81 -5.66 13.36 -4.33
C THR A 81 -4.66 14.11 -3.47
N SER A 82 -4.56 15.42 -3.69
CA SER A 82 -3.72 16.30 -2.88
C SER A 82 -4.51 17.55 -2.49
N ALA A 83 -4.39 17.93 -1.22
CA ALA A 83 -4.95 19.15 -0.67
C ALA A 83 -3.96 19.75 0.35
N GLY A 84 -3.25 20.82 -0.05
CA GLY A 84 -2.19 21.41 0.77
C GLY A 84 -1.08 20.39 1.06
N ASN A 85 -0.83 20.14 2.34
CA ASN A 85 0.19 19.18 2.80
C ASN A 85 -0.34 17.76 3.00
N SER A 86 -1.57 17.49 2.56
CA SER A 86 -2.21 16.18 2.70
C SER A 86 -2.32 15.48 1.35
N ILE A 87 -1.99 14.19 1.34
CA ILE A 87 -2.14 13.27 0.22
C ILE A 87 -3.16 12.21 0.64
N GLY A 88 -4.22 12.05 -0.14
CA GLY A 88 -5.23 11.01 0.04
C GLY A 88 -5.08 9.96 -1.05
N VAL A 89 -5.02 8.70 -0.68
CA VAL A 89 -4.95 7.56 -1.59
C VAL A 89 -6.16 6.68 -1.39
N THR A 90 -6.87 6.38 -2.47
CA THR A 90 -8.00 5.44 -2.49
C THR A 90 -7.69 4.32 -3.47
N VAL A 91 -7.81 3.07 -3.02
CA VAL A 91 -7.57 1.89 -3.87
C VAL A 91 -8.58 1.85 -5.03
N ASP A 92 -8.09 1.66 -6.27
CA ASP A 92 -8.98 1.46 -7.42
C ASP A 92 -9.48 0.01 -7.45
N THR A 93 -10.62 -0.22 -6.80
CA THR A 93 -11.25 -1.54 -6.65
C THR A 93 -11.54 -2.26 -7.97
N ARG A 94 -11.58 -1.55 -9.11
CA ARG A 94 -11.80 -2.15 -10.44
C ARG A 94 -10.64 -3.02 -10.90
N ILE A 95 -9.43 -2.71 -10.43
CA ILE A 95 -8.17 -3.32 -10.89
C ILE A 95 -7.23 -3.74 -9.76
N ALA A 96 -7.51 -3.35 -8.51
CA ALA A 96 -6.66 -3.62 -7.35
C ALA A 96 -6.33 -5.11 -7.17
N ALA A 97 -7.26 -6.03 -7.49
CA ALA A 97 -7.02 -7.46 -7.42
C ALA A 97 -5.89 -7.95 -8.36
N ALA A 98 -5.59 -7.22 -9.43
CA ALA A 98 -4.46 -7.51 -10.31
C ALA A 98 -3.11 -7.03 -9.74
N ASN A 99 -3.11 -6.18 -8.70
CA ASN A 99 -1.90 -5.71 -8.03
C ASN A 99 -1.40 -6.69 -6.97
N GLN A 100 -0.95 -7.87 -7.39
CA GLN A 100 -0.52 -8.94 -6.48
C GLN A 100 0.70 -8.60 -5.61
N LEU A 101 1.44 -7.54 -5.94
CA LEU A 101 2.56 -7.07 -5.11
C LEU A 101 2.11 -6.11 -4.01
N SER A 102 0.86 -5.63 -4.06
CA SER A 102 0.26 -4.84 -2.97
C SER A 102 -0.35 -5.77 -1.95
N ASN A 103 0.33 -5.93 -0.83
CA ASN A 103 -0.05 -6.90 0.19
C ASN A 103 0.24 -6.42 1.61
N PHE A 104 -0.43 -7.06 2.58
CA PHE A 104 -0.25 -6.81 4.00
C PHE A 104 -0.46 -8.08 4.82
N ASN A 105 -0.03 -8.05 6.09
CA ASN A 105 -0.41 -9.05 7.08
C ASN A 105 -1.17 -8.41 8.25
N ALA A 106 -2.30 -9.03 8.59
CA ALA A 106 -3.08 -8.70 9.78
C ALA A 106 -2.58 -9.41 11.05
N GLY A 107 -1.70 -10.39 10.92
CA GLY A 107 -1.15 -11.19 12.02
C GLY A 107 0.29 -11.62 11.77
N SER A 108 0.96 -12.10 12.81
CA SER A 108 2.36 -12.51 12.79
C SER A 108 2.56 -14.03 12.74
N GLY A 109 3.71 -14.49 12.22
CA GLY A 109 4.19 -15.87 12.38
C GLY A 109 4.08 -16.77 11.13
N LEU A 110 4.59 -18.00 11.23
CA LEU A 110 4.80 -18.89 10.07
C LEU A 110 3.51 -19.22 9.28
N THR A 111 2.36 -19.24 9.96
CA THR A 111 1.06 -19.54 9.36
C THR A 111 0.23 -18.28 9.07
N ALA A 112 0.81 -17.09 9.27
CA ALA A 112 0.12 -15.85 8.98
C ALA A 112 -0.16 -15.73 7.48
N ASN A 113 -1.39 -15.37 7.15
CA ASN A 113 -1.81 -15.23 5.76
C ASN A 113 -1.28 -13.90 5.17
N VAL A 114 -1.05 -13.91 3.87
CA VAL A 114 -0.71 -12.71 3.08
C VAL A 114 -1.95 -12.29 2.32
N TYR A 115 -2.40 -11.06 2.54
CA TYR A 115 -3.60 -10.52 1.92
C TYR A 115 -3.21 -9.56 0.80
N ILE A 116 -3.76 -9.75 -0.39
CA ILE A 116 -3.69 -8.74 -1.46
C ILE A 116 -4.65 -7.61 -1.11
N ILE A 117 -4.18 -6.36 -1.23
CA ILE A 117 -4.98 -5.18 -0.97
C ILE A 117 -5.97 -4.97 -2.12
N THR A 118 -7.26 -5.02 -1.82
CA THR A 118 -8.34 -4.93 -2.82
C THR A 118 -9.26 -3.73 -2.60
N SER A 119 -9.20 -3.07 -1.44
CA SER A 119 -10.06 -1.94 -1.09
C SER A 119 -9.44 -1.05 -0.01
N GLY A 120 -10.08 0.10 0.25
CA GLY A 120 -9.66 1.05 1.28
C GLY A 120 -8.69 2.10 0.74
N GLY A 121 -7.73 2.50 1.55
CA GLY A 121 -6.79 3.56 1.22
C GLY A 121 -5.96 4.04 2.41
N PHE A 122 -5.32 5.18 2.23
CA PHE A 122 -4.56 5.83 3.30
C PHE A 122 -4.48 7.33 3.09
N SER A 123 -4.19 8.04 4.17
CA SER A 123 -3.92 9.47 4.17
C SER A 123 -2.53 9.72 4.74
N ILE A 124 -1.83 10.67 4.14
CA ILE A 124 -0.52 11.14 4.59
C ILE A 124 -0.62 12.65 4.75
N THR A 125 -0.17 13.16 5.89
CA THR A 125 -0.03 14.59 6.15
C THR A 125 1.43 14.89 6.49
N LEU A 126 1.99 15.84 5.75
CA LEU A 126 3.35 16.34 5.92
C LEU A 126 3.33 17.56 6.84
N SER A 127 4.13 17.52 7.91
CA SER A 127 4.30 18.65 8.83
C SER A 127 5.77 18.83 9.16
N GLY A 128 6.43 19.76 8.46
CA GLY A 128 7.88 19.92 8.52
C GLY A 128 8.60 18.66 8.05
N THR A 129 9.39 18.05 8.93
CA THR A 129 10.08 16.77 8.68
C THR A 129 9.29 15.55 9.15
N ALA A 130 8.13 15.76 9.79
CA ALA A 130 7.29 14.69 10.28
C ALA A 130 6.27 14.27 9.23
N LEU A 131 6.05 12.97 9.16
CA LEU A 131 5.00 12.35 8.34
C LEU A 131 4.05 11.61 9.29
N SER A 132 2.76 11.94 9.19
CA SER A 132 1.68 11.34 9.96
C SER A 132 0.53 10.94 9.05
N GLY A 133 -0.38 10.08 9.51
CA GLY A 133 -1.44 9.57 8.65
C GLY A 133 -2.19 8.40 9.24
N SER A 134 -3.08 7.83 8.42
CA SER A 134 -3.82 6.61 8.74
C SER A 134 -3.82 5.69 7.52
N ILE A 135 -3.78 4.39 7.76
CA ILE A 135 -3.91 3.36 6.73
C ILE A 135 -5.11 2.51 7.13
N ASN A 136 -6.06 2.33 6.20
CA ASN A 136 -7.21 1.46 6.37
C ASN A 136 -7.44 0.74 5.05
N VAL A 137 -7.02 -0.51 4.98
CA VAL A 137 -7.03 -1.30 3.74
C VAL A 137 -7.70 -2.64 3.97
N GLY A 138 -8.57 -3.03 3.05
CA GLY A 138 -9.15 -4.37 3.02
C GLY A 138 -8.44 -5.24 2.00
N GLY A 139 -8.34 -6.53 2.29
CA GLY A 139 -7.74 -7.49 1.36
C GLY A 139 -8.32 -8.89 1.38
N SER A 140 -7.98 -9.64 0.34
CA SER A 140 -8.31 -11.04 0.17
C SER A 140 -7.04 -11.88 0.22
N GLY A 141 -7.11 -13.02 0.92
CA GLY A 141 -5.98 -13.92 1.08
C GLY A 141 -5.49 -14.48 -0.26
N TYR A 142 -4.18 -14.45 -0.46
CA TYR A 142 -3.54 -14.94 -1.68
C TYR A 142 -3.26 -16.44 -1.63
N ILE A 143 -2.81 -16.94 -0.47
CA ILE A 143 -2.36 -18.33 -0.28
C ILE A 143 -3.45 -19.15 0.41
N LEU A 144 -4.05 -18.61 1.47
CA LEU A 144 -5.18 -19.20 2.17
C LEU A 144 -6.42 -18.33 1.90
N GLY A 145 -7.55 -18.95 1.59
CA GLY A 145 -8.81 -18.22 1.43
C GLY A 145 -9.18 -17.44 2.70
N GLY A 146 -9.72 -16.24 2.55
CA GLY A 146 -10.12 -15.37 3.66
C GLY A 146 -10.05 -13.88 3.33
N SER A 147 -10.53 -13.03 4.23
CA SER A 147 -10.46 -11.56 4.11
C SER A 147 -9.99 -10.94 5.42
N ALA A 148 -9.40 -9.74 5.33
CA ALA A 148 -8.93 -8.94 6.47
C ALA A 148 -9.08 -7.44 6.16
N SER A 149 -9.15 -6.61 7.20
CA SER A 149 -9.24 -5.14 7.17
C SER A 149 -8.53 -4.52 8.37
#